data_AF-A0A966DVT3-F1
#
_entry.id   AF-A0A966DVT3-F1
#
_cell.length_a   1.000
_cell.length_b   1.000
_cell.length_c   1.000
_cell.angle_alpha   90.00
_cell.angle_beta   90.00
_cell.angle_gamma   90.00
#
_symmetry.space_group_name_H-M   'P 1'
#
loop_
_entity.id
_entity.type
_entity.pdbx_description
1 polymer ?
#
loop_
_entity_poly.entity_id
_entity_poly.type
_entity_poly.pdbx_seq_one_letter_code
_entity_poly.pdbx_strand_id
1 'polypeptide(L)'
;MSWDVVLFNSTEKINDLETLNKQALKPADFGKKLKAHFKSIEEEEQFRIIEVEDGNIEYEYSDQPANNLLLSLDGEPALFALVEFAKKNKFQIYDASLESMLNLDKPHVNGYKDYVADVKEDMKKED
;
A
#
# COMPACT_ATOMS: atom_id res chain seq x y z
N MET A 1 -10.44 -7.21 5.30
CA MET A 1 -9.01 -7.06 5.67
C MET A 1 -8.62 -5.65 5.35
N SER A 2 -7.80 -5.04 6.19
CA SER A 2 -7.29 -3.69 5.97
C SER A 2 -5.78 -3.67 6.05
N TRP A 3 -5.16 -2.71 5.38
CA TRP A 3 -3.72 -2.53 5.36
C TRP A 3 -3.37 -1.07 5.60
N ASP A 4 -2.41 -0.81 6.48
CA ASP A 4 -1.71 0.46 6.54
C ASP A 4 -0.42 0.33 5.72
N VAL A 5 -0.29 1.12 4.66
CA VAL A 5 0.82 1.00 3.72
C VAL A 5 1.57 2.30 3.50
N VAL A 6 2.86 2.14 3.19
CA VAL A 6 3.74 3.20 2.75
C VAL A 6 3.99 3.01 1.26
N LEU A 7 3.47 3.92 0.43
CA LEU A 7 3.81 4.01 -0.98
C LEU A 7 5.03 4.91 -1.16
N PHE A 8 6.02 4.48 -1.90
CA PHE A 8 7.21 5.29 -2.14
C PHE A 8 7.85 5.07 -3.51
N ASN A 9 8.67 6.04 -3.91
CA ASN A 9 9.43 6.02 -5.16
C ASN A 9 10.93 5.92 -4.85
N SER A 10 11.64 5.07 -5.59
CA SER A 10 13.07 4.83 -5.37
C SER A 10 13.81 4.59 -6.70
N THR A 11 15.11 4.88 -6.71
CA THR A 11 16.01 4.53 -7.83
C THR A 11 16.28 3.04 -7.94
N GLU A 12 16.05 2.29 -6.87
CA GLU A 12 16.35 0.87 -6.80
C GLU A 12 15.22 0.09 -6.14
N LYS A 13 15.20 -1.22 -6.40
CA LYS A 13 14.29 -2.13 -5.72
C LYS A 13 14.75 -2.29 -4.27
N ILE A 14 13.87 -1.98 -3.33
CA ILE A 14 14.08 -2.15 -1.90
C ILE A 14 13.33 -3.41 -1.50
N ASN A 15 14.07 -4.41 -0.99
CA ASN A 15 13.47 -5.67 -0.52
C ASN A 15 13.20 -5.66 0.98
N ASP A 16 13.89 -4.78 1.72
CA ASP A 16 13.86 -4.67 3.16
C ASP A 16 14.18 -3.23 3.58
N LEU A 17 13.40 -2.69 4.52
CA LEU A 17 13.63 -1.34 5.07
C LEU A 17 14.87 -1.27 5.97
N GLU A 18 15.32 -2.37 6.57
CA GLU A 18 16.56 -2.39 7.38
C GLU A 18 17.79 -2.00 6.55
N THR A 19 17.76 -2.33 5.26
CA THR A 19 18.84 -2.06 4.31
C THR A 19 18.58 -0.82 3.44
N LEU A 20 17.52 -0.05 3.75
CA LEU A 20 17.10 1.10 2.96
C LEU A 20 18.20 2.17 2.90
N ASN A 21 18.70 2.43 1.70
CA ASN A 21 19.45 3.64 1.41
C ASN A 21 18.49 4.83 1.24
N LYS A 22 18.42 5.72 2.23
CA LYS A 22 17.56 6.92 2.17
C LYS A 22 17.84 7.82 0.96
N GLN A 23 19.06 7.78 0.40
CA GLN A 23 19.41 8.55 -0.80
C GLN A 23 18.80 7.99 -2.09
N ALA A 24 18.32 6.75 -2.06
CA ALA A 24 17.63 6.14 -3.19
C ALA A 24 16.19 6.62 -3.32
N LEU A 25 15.57 7.11 -2.23
CA LEU A 25 14.22 7.66 -2.24
C LEU A 25 14.15 8.92 -3.09
N LYS A 26 13.12 9.00 -3.92
CA LYS A 26 12.89 10.13 -4.82
C LYS A 26 11.54 10.78 -4.52
N PRO A 27 11.49 12.11 -4.34
CA PRO A 27 10.22 12.80 -4.23
C PRO A 27 9.32 12.52 -5.43
N ALA A 28 8.04 12.28 -5.16
CA ALA A 28 7.01 12.12 -6.16
C ALA A 28 5.74 12.87 -5.73
N ASP A 29 5.02 13.39 -6.72
CA ASP A 29 3.72 14.01 -6.52
C ASP A 29 2.63 12.94 -6.53
N PHE A 30 2.51 12.23 -5.40
CA PHE A 30 1.58 11.10 -5.26
C PHE A 30 0.13 11.57 -5.40
N GLY A 31 -0.24 12.69 -4.78
CA GLY A 31 -1.60 13.24 -4.84
C GLY A 31 -2.04 13.52 -6.28
N LYS A 32 -1.23 14.23 -7.08
CA LYS A 32 -1.58 14.47 -8.50
C LYS A 32 -1.62 13.18 -9.31
N LYS A 33 -0.73 12.21 -9.04
CA LYS A 33 -0.71 10.92 -9.74
C LYS A 33 -1.95 10.06 -9.42
N LEU A 34 -2.38 10.01 -8.16
CA LEU A 34 -3.59 9.33 -7.74
C LEU A 34 -4.82 9.98 -8.37
N LYS A 35 -4.92 11.32 -8.31
CA LYS A 35 -6.00 12.08 -8.96
C LYS A 35 -6.08 11.91 -10.47
N ALA A 36 -4.94 11.70 -11.14
CA ALA A 36 -4.90 11.41 -12.57
C ALA A 36 -5.22 9.94 -12.91
N HIS A 37 -5.08 9.02 -11.95
CA HIS A 37 -5.31 7.59 -12.15
C HIS A 37 -6.76 7.19 -11.84
N PHE A 38 -7.27 7.63 -10.69
CA PHE A 38 -8.59 7.28 -10.18
C PHE A 38 -9.63 8.33 -10.57
N LYS A 39 -10.81 7.86 -10.98
CA LYS A 39 -11.90 8.74 -11.47
C LYS A 39 -12.82 9.24 -10.37
N SER A 40 -13.02 8.44 -9.33
CA SER A 40 -13.88 8.75 -8.19
C SER A 40 -13.00 8.98 -6.98
N ILE A 41 -12.88 10.23 -6.56
CA ILE A 41 -12.16 10.62 -5.36
C ILE A 41 -13.05 11.59 -4.60
N GLU A 42 -13.45 11.21 -3.40
CA GLU A 42 -14.11 12.09 -2.45
C GLU A 42 -13.06 12.94 -1.73
N GLU A 43 -13.38 14.22 -1.54
CA GLU A 43 -12.50 15.17 -0.87
C GLU A 43 -13.10 15.54 0.50
N GLU A 44 -12.51 15.01 1.58
CA GLU A 44 -12.95 15.28 2.96
C GLU A 44 -11.87 16.05 3.71
N GLU A 45 -12.04 17.37 3.86
CA GLU A 45 -11.04 18.24 4.48
C GLU A 45 -9.63 18.03 3.87
N GLN A 46 -8.72 17.45 4.67
CA GLN A 46 -7.34 17.12 4.30
C GLN A 46 -7.18 15.71 3.70
N PHE A 47 -8.20 14.87 3.81
CA PHE A 47 -8.19 13.49 3.33
C PHE A 47 -8.80 13.35 1.94
N ARG A 48 -8.40 12.29 1.27
CA ARG A 48 -8.97 11.85 -0.01
C ARG A 48 -9.33 10.39 0.13
N ILE A 49 -10.57 10.07 -0.25
CA ILE A 49 -11.09 8.71 -0.22
C ILE A 49 -11.34 8.30 -1.67
N ILE A 50 -10.69 7.22 -2.09
CA ILE A 50 -10.87 6.62 -3.40
C ILE A 50 -11.76 5.39 -3.22
N GLU A 51 -13.00 5.50 -3.68
CA GLU A 51 -13.93 4.39 -3.68
C GLU A 51 -13.54 3.36 -4.74
N VAL A 52 -13.46 2.10 -4.33
CA VAL A 52 -13.34 0.93 -5.22
C VAL A 52 -14.49 -0.04 -4.92
N GLU A 53 -14.71 -1.03 -5.78
CA GLU A 53 -15.73 -2.05 -5.52
C GLU A 53 -15.37 -2.80 -4.22
N ASP A 54 -16.29 -2.83 -3.25
CA ASP A 54 -16.11 -3.47 -1.93
C ASP A 54 -14.85 -3.04 -1.15
N GLY A 55 -14.49 -1.75 -1.23
CA GLY A 55 -13.38 -1.20 -0.45
C GLY A 55 -13.09 0.28 -0.73
N ASN A 56 -12.08 0.82 -0.05
CA ASN A 56 -11.61 2.19 -0.27
C ASN A 56 -10.11 2.35 0.01
N ILE A 57 -9.54 3.42 -0.56
CA ILE A 57 -8.17 3.88 -0.28
C ILE A 57 -8.26 5.28 0.31
N GLU A 58 -7.79 5.46 1.53
CA GLU A 58 -7.76 6.75 2.22
C GLU A 58 -6.31 7.24 2.38
N TYR A 59 -6.09 8.54 2.14
CA TYR A 59 -4.78 9.18 2.36
C TYR A 59 -4.93 10.68 2.63
N GLU A 60 -3.96 11.25 3.35
CA GLU A 60 -3.84 12.70 3.50
C GLU A 60 -3.30 13.32 2.20
N TYR A 61 -3.99 14.32 1.68
CA TYR A 61 -3.61 14.97 0.44
C TYR A 61 -2.58 16.07 0.66
N SER A 62 -1.52 16.02 -0.14
CA SER A 62 -0.56 17.10 -0.30
C SER A 62 -0.37 17.41 -1.77
N ASP A 63 -0.24 18.70 -2.09
CA ASP A 63 0.13 19.18 -3.42
C ASP A 63 1.65 19.25 -3.64
N GLN A 64 2.43 18.90 -2.61
CA GLN A 64 3.88 18.89 -2.61
C GLN A 64 4.45 17.49 -2.90
N PRO A 65 5.56 17.40 -3.67
CA PRO A 65 6.28 16.14 -3.79
C PRO A 65 6.79 15.65 -2.43
N ALA A 66 6.61 14.36 -2.17
CA ALA A 66 7.08 13.70 -0.95
C ALA A 66 7.87 12.42 -1.29
N ASN A 67 8.70 11.94 -0.37
CA ASN A 67 9.45 10.69 -0.58
C ASN A 67 8.56 9.45 -0.42
N ASN A 68 7.47 9.59 0.31
CA ASN A 68 6.47 8.55 0.52
C ASN A 68 5.08 9.18 0.71
N LEU A 69 4.08 8.31 0.70
CA LEU A 69 2.71 8.61 1.08
C LEU A 69 2.19 7.45 1.95
N LEU A 70 1.54 7.78 3.07
CA LEU A 70 0.81 6.82 3.89
C LEU A 70 -0.61 6.66 3.36
N LEU A 71 -1.08 5.42 3.26
CA LEU A 71 -2.43 5.10 2.84
C LEU A 71 -3.02 4.02 3.75
N SER A 72 -4.30 4.18 4.07
CA SER A 72 -5.12 3.13 4.65
C SER A 72 -5.93 2.47 3.52
N LEU A 73 -5.91 1.14 3.46
CA LEU A 73 -6.63 0.36 2.46
C LEU A 73 -7.68 -0.48 3.18
N ASP A 74 -8.94 -0.33 2.80
CA ASP A 74 -10.01 -1.22 3.23
C ASP A 74 -10.42 -2.14 2.08
N GLY A 75 -10.36 -3.46 2.31
CA GLY A 75 -10.73 -4.47 1.33
C GLY A 75 -9.59 -4.87 0.37
N GLU A 76 -9.61 -6.14 -0.04
CA GLU A 76 -8.67 -6.67 -1.04
C GLU A 76 -8.73 -5.92 -2.40
N PRO A 77 -9.90 -5.44 -2.87
CA PRO A 77 -9.97 -4.61 -4.06
C PRO A 77 -9.14 -3.31 -3.96
N ALA A 78 -9.07 -2.68 -2.78
CA ALA A 78 -8.27 -1.47 -2.57
C ALA A 78 -6.77 -1.77 -2.69
N LEU A 79 -6.32 -2.88 -2.10
CA LEU A 79 -4.96 -3.39 -2.28
C LEU A 79 -4.62 -3.61 -3.75
N PHE A 80 -5.50 -4.28 -4.50
CA PHE A 80 -5.27 -4.58 -5.91
C PHE A 80 -5.22 -3.32 -6.76
N ALA A 81 -6.16 -2.39 -6.55
CA ALA A 81 -6.17 -1.10 -7.22
C ALA A 81 -4.88 -0.30 -6.96
N LEU A 82 -4.40 -0.28 -5.71
CA LEU A 82 -3.15 0.40 -5.37
C LEU A 82 -1.93 -0.30 -6.01
N VAL A 83 -1.92 -1.63 -6.07
CA VAL A 83 -0.85 -2.40 -6.74
C VAL A 83 -0.78 -2.06 -8.23
N GLU A 84 -1.91 -1.99 -8.93
CA GLU A 84 -1.95 -1.59 -10.34
C GLU A 84 -1.40 -0.17 -10.54
N PHE A 85 -1.82 0.76 -9.68
CA PHE A 85 -1.31 2.13 -9.68
C PHE A 85 0.20 2.18 -9.45
N ALA A 86 0.72 1.43 -8.48
CA ALA A 86 2.14 1.38 -8.16
C ALA A 86 2.96 0.80 -9.32
N LYS A 87 2.51 -0.29 -9.93
CA LYS A 87 3.17 -0.90 -11.10
C LYS A 87 3.25 0.08 -12.27
N LYS A 88 2.15 0.78 -12.58
CA LYS A 88 2.11 1.79 -13.66
C LYS A 88 3.11 2.93 -13.44
N ASN A 89 3.35 3.31 -12.19
CA ASN A 89 4.25 4.40 -11.81
C ASN A 89 5.66 3.94 -11.39
N LYS A 90 5.94 2.63 -11.40
CA LYS A 90 7.17 2.02 -10.87
C LYS A 90 7.44 2.35 -9.40
N PHE A 91 6.37 2.48 -8.62
CA PHE A 91 6.44 2.66 -7.18
C PHE A 91 6.50 1.33 -6.46
N GLN A 92 6.92 1.37 -5.20
CA GLN A 92 6.99 0.24 -4.29
C GLN A 92 6.08 0.51 -3.10
N ILE A 93 5.58 -0.56 -2.49
CA ILE A 93 4.65 -0.48 -1.37
C ILE A 93 5.20 -1.35 -0.23
N TYR A 94 5.28 -0.76 0.96
CA TYR A 94 5.59 -1.44 2.19
C TYR A 94 4.35 -1.55 3.05
N ASP A 95 4.08 -2.73 3.57
CA ASP A 95 3.02 -3.02 4.53
C ASP A 95 3.55 -2.77 5.94
N ALA A 96 3.00 -1.74 6.59
CA ALA A 96 3.41 -1.36 7.95
C ALA A 96 2.89 -2.34 9.01
N SER A 97 1.81 -3.06 8.73
CA SER A 97 1.23 -4.04 9.66
C SER A 97 2.03 -5.34 9.68
N LEU A 98 2.53 -5.79 8.53
CA LEU A 98 3.31 -7.03 8.38
C LEU A 98 4.83 -6.83 8.32
N GLU A 99 5.26 -5.59 8.50
CA GLU A 99 6.64 -5.12 8.41
C GLU A 99 7.37 -5.69 7.18
N SER A 100 6.75 -5.61 6.01
CA SER A 100 7.33 -6.21 4.80
C SER A 100 6.91 -5.53 3.50
N MET A 101 7.77 -5.67 2.49
CA MET A 101 7.47 -5.22 1.14
C MET A 101 6.34 -6.05 0.51
N LEU A 102 5.35 -5.38 -0.07
CA LEU A 102 4.28 -6.06 -0.80
C LEU A 102 4.79 -6.72 -2.08
N ASN A 103 4.27 -7.91 -2.36
CA ASN A 103 4.50 -8.57 -3.63
C ASN A 103 3.55 -8.02 -4.71
N LEU A 104 4.04 -7.04 -5.48
CA LEU A 104 3.26 -6.43 -6.56
C LEU A 104 2.99 -7.39 -7.74
N ASP A 105 3.74 -8.49 -7.86
CA ASP A 105 3.55 -9.50 -8.90
C ASP A 105 2.56 -10.59 -8.53
N LYS A 106 2.34 -10.79 -7.23
CA LYS A 106 1.37 -11.73 -6.67
C LYS A 106 0.60 -11.06 -5.54
N PRO A 107 -0.28 -10.10 -5.83
CA PRO A 107 -0.91 -9.31 -4.79
C PRO A 107 -1.79 -10.14 -3.83
N HIS A 108 -2.34 -11.26 -4.30
CA HIS A 108 -3.14 -12.21 -3.51
C HIS A 108 -2.34 -12.96 -2.41
N VAL A 109 -1.00 -12.84 -2.35
CA VAL A 109 -0.22 -13.43 -1.24
C VAL A 109 0.07 -12.43 -0.12
N ASN A 110 -0.30 -11.16 -0.31
CA ASN A 110 -0.11 -10.11 0.69
C ASN A 110 -1.20 -10.22 1.76
N GLY A 111 -0.89 -9.90 3.03
CA GLY A 111 -1.85 -10.03 4.15
C GLY A 111 -1.90 -11.42 4.82
N TYR A 112 -1.17 -12.41 4.32
CA TYR A 112 -1.31 -13.82 4.73
C TYR A 112 -0.31 -14.33 5.79
N LYS A 113 0.57 -13.48 6.35
CA LYS A 113 1.61 -13.96 7.28
C LYS A 113 1.02 -14.60 8.55
N ASP A 114 -0.03 -14.03 9.12
CA ASP A 114 -0.54 -14.46 10.42
C ASP A 114 -1.74 -15.42 10.33
N TYR A 115 -2.60 -15.29 9.32
CA TYR A 115 -3.78 -16.17 9.19
C TYR A 115 -3.43 -17.66 9.12
N VAL A 116 -2.30 -18.02 8.49
CA VAL A 116 -1.86 -19.42 8.43
C VAL A 116 -1.17 -19.86 9.73
N ALA A 117 -0.50 -18.96 10.44
CA ALA A 117 0.14 -19.27 11.71
C ALA A 117 -0.91 -19.45 12.82
N ASP A 118 -1.86 -18.53 12.92
CA ASP A 118 -2.96 -18.54 13.90
C ASP A 118 -3.89 -19.74 13.66
N VAL A 119 -4.32 -19.98 12.42
CA VAL A 119 -5.13 -21.17 12.09
C VAL A 119 -4.36 -22.46 12.36
N LYS A 120 -3.04 -22.51 12.11
CA LYS A 120 -2.23 -23.70 12.41
C LYS A 120 -2.03 -23.91 13.91
N GLU A 121 -1.96 -22.86 14.72
CA GLU A 121 -1.88 -23.01 16.18
C GLU A 121 -3.21 -23.44 16.78
N ASP A 122 -4.34 -22.91 16.29
CA ASP A 122 -5.66 -23.30 16.76
C ASP A 122 -6.03 -24.73 16.33
N MET A 123 -5.65 -25.14 15.11
CA MET A 123 -5.80 -26.52 14.66
C MET A 123 -4.89 -27.53 15.39
N LYS A 124 -3.87 -27.08 16.13
CA LYS A 124 -3.00 -27.95 16.95
C LYS A 124 -3.47 -28.10 18.40
N LYS A 125 -4.46 -27.30 18.83
CA LYS A 125 -5.03 -27.36 20.19
C LYS A 125 -6.27 -28.26 20.29
N GLU A 126 -6.70 -28.87 19.19
CA GLU A 126 -7.86 -29.79 19.12
C GLU A 126 -7.50 -31.28 18.94
N ASP A 127 -6.22 -31.68 19.07
CA ASP A 127 -5.79 -33.09 19.07
C ASP A 127 -5.39 -33.61 20.48
#